data_AF-A0A534HJ56-F1
#
_entry.id   AF-A0A534HJ56-F1
#
_cell.length_a   1.000
_cell.length_b   1.000
_cell.length_c   1.000
_cell.angle_alpha   90.00
_cell.angle_beta   90.00
_cell.angle_gamma   90.00
#
_symmetry.space_group_name_H-M   'P 1'
#
loop_
_entity.id
_entity.type
_entity.pdbx_description
1 polymer ?
#
loop_
_entity_poly.entity_id
_entity_poly.type
_entity_poly.pdbx_seq_one_letter_code
_entity_poly.pdbx_strand_id
1 'polypeptide(L)' 'MKAYDSVLPDHPEYANRTSYVVAPTGEIIYSYTAMKPDQHVENTMAAVRKWQEAHNKKT' A
#
# COMPACT_ATOMS: atom_id res chain seq x y z
N MET A 1 10.74 5.37 -12.50
CA MET A 1 10.05 5.07 -11.23
C MET A 1 10.19 6.24 -10.24
N LYS A 2 9.79 7.47 -10.62
CA LYS A 2 9.88 8.64 -9.71
C LYS A 2 8.53 9.11 -9.16
N ALA A 3 7.42 8.56 -9.67
CA ALA A 3 6.08 8.93 -9.25
C ALA A 3 5.66 8.27 -7.92
N TYR A 4 6.34 7.19 -7.51
CA TYR A 4 6.09 6.46 -6.28
C TYR A 4 7.43 6.07 -5.65
N ASP A 5 7.52 6.07 -4.32
CA ASP A 5 8.72 5.71 -3.56
C ASP A 5 8.91 4.19 -3.51
N SER A 6 9.18 3.61 -4.68
CA SER A 6 9.31 2.16 -4.88
C SER A 6 10.52 1.80 -5.69
N VAL A 7 11.59 2.59 -5.62
CA VAL A 7 12.88 2.23 -6.21
C VAL A 7 13.54 1.18 -5.32
N LEU A 8 14.07 0.10 -5.89
CA LEU A 8 14.90 -0.85 -5.15
C LEU A 8 16.31 -0.22 -4.96
N PRO A 9 16.77 0.08 -3.73
CA PRO A 9 18.02 0.83 -3.55
C PRO A 9 19.25 0.15 -4.16
N ASP A 10 19.31 -1.17 -4.07
CA ASP A 10 20.44 -1.96 -4.58
C ASP A 10 20.43 -2.12 -6.11
N HIS A 11 19.27 -1.92 -6.74
CA HIS A 11 19.06 -2.02 -8.18
C HIS A 11 18.06 -0.96 -8.65
N PRO A 12 18.49 0.29 -8.84
CA PRO A 12 17.61 1.43 -9.12
C PRO A 12 16.79 1.30 -10.43
N GLU A 13 17.16 0.37 -11.30
CA GLU A 13 16.43 -0.03 -12.50
C GLU A 13 15.17 -0.87 -12.21
N TYR A 14 15.06 -1.44 -11.01
CA TYR A 14 13.93 -2.25 -10.58
C TYR A 14 13.09 -1.55 -9.51
N ALA A 15 11.83 -1.96 -9.46
CA ALA A 15 10.94 -1.57 -8.39
C ALA A 15 11.18 -2.46 -7.16
N ASN A 16 11.16 -1.86 -5.97
CA ASN A 16 11.02 -2.58 -4.72
C ASN A 16 9.65 -3.26 -4.67
N ARG A 17 9.53 -4.34 -3.91
CA ARG A 17 8.24 -4.98 -3.68
C ARG A 17 7.47 -4.17 -2.64
N THR A 18 6.62 -3.29 -3.15
CA THR A 18 5.79 -2.40 -2.34
C THR A 18 4.32 -2.57 -2.69
N SER A 19 3.47 -2.63 -1.68
CA SER A 19 2.02 -2.56 -1.83
C SER A 19 1.49 -1.27 -1.21
N TYR A 20 0.62 -0.58 -1.94
CA TYR A 20 -0.07 0.62 -1.48
C TYR A 20 -1.57 0.37 -1.40
N VAL A 21 -2.25 1.02 -0.45
CA VAL A 21 -3.71 1.17 -0.46
C VAL A 21 -4.01 2.65 -0.63
N VAL A 22 -4.74 2.96 -1.69
CA VAL A 22 -5.12 4.33 -2.07
C VAL A 22 -6.62 4.49 -1.85
N ALA A 23 -7.02 5.46 -1.02
CA ALA A 23 -8.42 5.79 -0.77
C ALA A 23 -9.03 6.52 -1.98
N PRO A 24 -10.38 6.61 -2.09
CA PRO A 24 -11.05 7.36 -3.16
C PRO A 24 -10.68 8.84 -3.22
N THR A 25 -10.18 9.41 -2.14
CA THR A 25 -9.63 10.77 -2.07
C THR A 25 -8.30 10.94 -2.83
N GLY A 26 -7.67 9.83 -3.23
CA GLY A 26 -6.32 9.80 -3.80
C GLY A 26 -5.20 9.67 -2.77
N GLU A 27 -5.53 9.61 -1.47
CA GLU A 27 -4.55 9.49 -0.39
C GLU A 27 -4.05 8.05 -0.23
N ILE A 28 -2.73 7.88 -0.01
CA ILE A 28 -2.15 6.61 0.41
C ILE A 28 -2.43 6.42 1.90
N ILE A 29 -3.34 5.52 2.23
CA ILE A 29 -3.74 5.22 3.62
C ILE A 29 -2.95 4.06 4.23
N TYR A 30 -2.18 3.33 3.42
CA TYR A 30 -1.29 2.28 3.86
C TYR A 30 -0.21 1.99 2.80
N SER A 31 1.01 1.70 3.25
CA SER A 31 2.12 1.23 2.42
C SER A 31 2.90 0.14 3.14
N TYR A 32 3.30 -0.90 2.42
CA TYR A 32 4.15 -1.97 2.93
C TYR A 32 5.21 -2.36 1.91
N THR A 33 6.48 -2.26 2.31
CA THR A 33 7.64 -2.57 1.47
C THR A 33 8.42 -3.71 2.09
N ALA A 34 8.44 -4.86 1.43
CA ALA A 34 9.20 -6.03 1.83
C ALA A 34 9.46 -6.93 0.62
N MET A 35 10.66 -7.48 0.49
CA MET A 35 10.98 -8.39 -0.62
C MET A 35 10.30 -9.75 -0.49
N LYS A 36 10.00 -10.19 0.75
CA LYS A 36 9.26 -11.43 0.99
C LYS A 36 7.81 -11.28 0.53
N PRO A 37 7.20 -12.30 -0.10
CA PRO A 37 5.81 -12.24 -0.56
C PRO A 37 4.78 -12.17 0.57
N ASP A 38 5.16 -12.60 1.77
CA ASP A 38 4.25 -12.71 2.89
C ASP A 38 3.69 -11.35 3.32
N GLN A 39 2.49 -11.36 3.90
CA GLN A 39 1.81 -10.21 4.50
C GLN A 39 1.35 -9.11 3.54
N HIS A 40 1.81 -9.06 2.29
CA HIS A 40 1.36 -8.06 1.32
C HIS A 40 -0.17 -8.03 1.17
N VAL A 41 -0.79 -9.21 1.01
CA VAL A 41 -2.25 -9.32 0.85
C VAL A 41 -2.97 -9.08 2.17
N GLU A 42 -2.54 -9.76 3.23
CA GLU A 42 -3.17 -9.67 4.54
C GLU A 42 -3.20 -8.23 5.06
N ASN A 43 -2.06 -7.53 5.01
CA ASN A 43 -1.93 -6.16 5.50
C ASN A 43 -2.77 -5.17 4.69
N THR A 44 -2.74 -5.27 3.35
CA THR A 44 -3.51 -4.36 2.50
C THR A 44 -5.01 -4.58 2.65
N MET A 45 -5.45 -5.84 2.77
CA MET A 45 -6.86 -6.15 3.05
C MET A 45 -7.30 -5.66 4.42
N ALA A 46 -6.44 -5.75 5.44
CA ALA A 46 -6.71 -5.18 6.76
C ALA A 46 -6.86 -3.65 6.69
N ALA A 47 -6.00 -2.96 5.94
CA ALA A 47 -6.10 -1.52 5.72
C ALA A 47 -7.40 -1.12 4.99
N VAL A 48 -7.79 -1.86 3.94
CA VAL A 48 -9.07 -1.65 3.23
C VAL A 48 -10.25 -1.83 4.17
N ARG A 49 -10.29 -2.90 4.97
CA ARG A 49 -11.37 -3.17 5.94
C ARG A 49 -11.48 -2.04 6.97
N LYS A 50 -10.35 -1.64 7.56
CA LYS A 50 -10.29 -0.52 8.51
C LYS A 50 -10.81 0.78 7.89
N TRP A 51 -10.44 1.06 6.64
CA TRP A 51 -10.94 2.23 5.92
C TRP A 51 -12.45 2.14 5.72
N GLN A 52 -12.97 1.00 5.26
CA GLN A 52 -14.40 0.78 5.09
C GLN A 52 -15.16 0.94 6.41
N GLU A 53 -14.70 0.36 7.52
CA GLU A 53 -15.34 0.49 8.84
C GLU A 53 -15.41 1.95 9.33
N ALA A 54 -14.35 2.72 9.11
CA ALA A 54 -14.31 4.13 9.47
C ALA A 54 -15.25 5.00 8.61
N HIS A 55 -15.50 4.61 7.35
CA HIS A 55 -16.27 5.40 6.37
C HIS A 55 -17.66 4.82 6.05
N ASN A 56 -17.99 3.62 6.55
CA ASN A 56 -19.32 3.01 6.51
C ASN A 56 -20.24 3.52 7.64
N LYS A 57 -19.78 4.46 8.47
CA LYS A 57 -20.66 5.25 9.33
C LYS A 57 -21.45 6.25 8.47
N LYS A 58 -22.40 5.73 7.69
CA LYS A 58 -23.56 6.50 7.27
C LYS A 58 -24.39 6.77 8.53
N THR A 59 -24.68 8.05 8.75
CA THR A 59 -25.87 8.57 9.46
C THR A 59 -27.08 7.66 9.35
#